data_AF-X1S9J7-F1
#
_entry.id   AF-X1S9J7-F1
#
_cell.length_a   1.000
_cell.length_b   1.000
_cell.length_c   1.000
_cell.angle_alpha   90.00
_cell.angle_beta   90.00
_cell.angle_gamma   90.00
#
_symmetry.space_group_name_H-M   'P 1'
#
loop_
_entity.id
_entity.type
_entity.pdbx_description
1 polymer ?
#
loop_
_entity_poly.entity_id
_entity_poly.type
_entity_poly.pdbx_seq_one_letter_code
_entity_poly.pdbx_strand_id
1 'polypeptide(L)'
;VKKVTAEIQKLETELEEIRSNKIYENAFEWRFEFPEVLNDDGDFTGFDVVIGNPPYVFGGNEGILKSEKILFKQSFKSGSGKINLFTLFIEQAFYLLKHKGKFSFIIPNTFLRVTSYHESRKLLIEYQTIHTIYDFGDSVFDDAITTSIVLIAEKQPPDNNKLLIINNNVSTGTKFQDSWSTSPPPQQSFSPLPLTRKDHKLIGLFQFEFV
;
A
#
# COMPACT_ATOMS: atom_id res chain seq x y z
N VAL A 1 -29.76 -6.16 31.69
CA VAL A 1 -30.56 -6.97 30.73
C VAL A 1 -30.57 -6.33 29.35
N LYS A 2 -31.29 -5.23 29.08
CA LYS A 2 -31.39 -4.60 27.73
C LYS A 2 -30.06 -4.36 26.99
N LYS A 3 -29.02 -3.88 27.70
CA LYS A 3 -27.69 -3.65 27.11
C LYS A 3 -27.01 -4.95 26.66
N VAL A 4 -27.14 -5.99 27.49
CA VAL A 4 -26.57 -7.32 27.24
C VAL A 4 -27.31 -8.01 26.09
N THR A 5 -28.64 -7.87 26.01
CA THR A 5 -29.41 -8.41 24.89
C THR A 5 -29.09 -7.74 23.55
N ALA A 6 -28.84 -6.43 23.55
CA ALA A 6 -28.41 -5.71 22.34
C ALA A 6 -27.00 -6.12 21.88
N GLU A 7 -26.08 -6.36 22.81
CA GLU A 7 -24.75 -6.89 22.50
C GLU A 7 -24.81 -8.31 21.92
N ILE A 8 -25.65 -9.19 22.49
CA ILE A 8 -25.86 -10.54 21.97
C ILE A 8 -26.42 -10.51 20.54
N GLN A 9 -27.46 -9.71 20.28
CA GLN A 9 -28.05 -9.57 18.94
C GLN A 9 -27.04 -9.06 17.91
N LYS A 10 -26.20 -8.11 18.31
CA LYS A 10 -25.15 -7.58 17.43
C LYS A 10 -24.13 -8.67 17.10
N LEU A 11 -23.67 -9.42 18.09
CA LEU A 11 -22.71 -10.52 17.90
C LEU A 11 -23.28 -11.66 17.06
N GLU A 12 -24.56 -12.01 17.25
CA GLU A 12 -25.26 -13.01 16.44
C GLU A 12 -25.36 -12.58 14.97
N THR A 13 -25.66 -11.30 14.74
CA THR A 13 -25.70 -10.73 13.38
C THR A 13 -24.32 -10.77 12.72
N GLU A 14 -23.28 -10.38 13.46
CA GLU A 14 -21.89 -10.41 12.98
C GLU A 14 -21.42 -11.85 12.67
N LEU A 15 -21.84 -12.83 13.49
CA LEU A 15 -21.61 -14.26 13.26
C LEU A 15 -22.26 -14.75 11.98
N GLU A 16 -23.50 -14.34 11.72
CA GLU A 16 -24.24 -14.76 10.53
C GLU A 16 -23.69 -14.11 9.26
N GLU A 17 -23.26 -12.85 9.32
CA GLU A 17 -22.56 -12.17 8.23
C GLU A 17 -21.22 -12.84 7.88
N ILE A 18 -20.46 -13.30 8.88
CA ILE A 18 -19.24 -14.09 8.68
C ILE A 18 -19.56 -15.46 8.06
N ARG A 19 -20.58 -16.16 8.57
CA ARG A 19 -20.97 -17.50 8.08
C ARG A 19 -21.48 -17.49 6.65
N SER A 20 -22.22 -16.45 6.28
CA SER A 20 -22.77 -16.28 4.92
C SER A 20 -21.75 -15.76 3.92
N ASN A 21 -20.48 -15.54 4.32
CA ASN A 21 -19.45 -14.93 3.47
C ASN A 21 -19.88 -13.59 2.83
N LYS A 22 -20.89 -12.91 3.36
CA LYS A 22 -21.47 -11.71 2.78
C LYS A 22 -20.49 -10.54 2.74
N ILE A 23 -19.49 -10.57 3.61
CA ILE A 23 -18.37 -9.62 3.66
C ILE A 23 -17.45 -9.75 2.42
N TYR A 24 -17.46 -10.91 1.75
CA TYR A 24 -16.68 -11.18 0.54
C TYR A 24 -17.51 -11.10 -0.74
N GLU A 25 -18.82 -10.84 -0.66
CA GLU A 25 -19.72 -10.84 -1.81
C GLU A 25 -19.27 -9.87 -2.92
N ASN A 26 -18.47 -8.85 -2.56
CA ASN A 26 -17.82 -7.91 -3.48
C ASN A 26 -16.29 -7.83 -3.31
N ALA A 27 -15.68 -8.72 -2.52
CA ALA A 27 -14.24 -8.70 -2.30
C ALA A 27 -13.55 -9.49 -3.42
N PHE A 28 -12.50 -8.90 -4.00
CA PHE A 28 -11.65 -9.62 -4.94
C PHE A 28 -10.80 -10.63 -4.16
N GLU A 29 -10.96 -11.91 -4.47
CA GLU A 29 -10.29 -13.00 -3.78
C GLU A 29 -9.26 -13.64 -4.73
N TRP A 30 -8.00 -13.23 -4.59
CA TRP A 30 -6.91 -13.68 -5.47
C TRP A 30 -6.64 -15.18 -5.44
N ARG A 31 -7.05 -15.91 -4.40
CA ARG A 31 -6.82 -17.37 -4.28
C ARG A 31 -7.71 -18.14 -5.25
N PHE A 32 -8.84 -17.57 -5.62
CA PHE A 32 -9.71 -18.14 -6.65
C PHE A 32 -9.33 -17.65 -8.04
N GLU A 33 -8.93 -16.39 -8.17
CA GLU A 33 -8.63 -15.78 -9.47
C GLU A 33 -7.22 -16.09 -9.99
N PHE A 34 -6.26 -16.30 -9.08
CA PHE A 34 -4.85 -16.57 -9.37
C PHE A 34 -4.33 -17.76 -8.54
N PRO A 35 -4.78 -19.00 -8.80
CA PRO A 35 -4.30 -20.17 -8.05
C PRO A 35 -2.78 -20.36 -8.16
N GLU A 36 -2.14 -19.85 -9.22
CA GLU A 36 -0.68 -19.89 -9.43
C GLU A 36 0.13 -19.07 -8.43
N VAL A 37 -0.50 -18.16 -7.67
CA VAL A 37 0.19 -17.46 -6.57
C VAL A 37 0.20 -18.27 -5.28
N LEU A 38 -0.36 -19.48 -5.27
CA LEU A 38 -0.35 -20.40 -4.14
C LEU A 38 0.73 -21.48 -4.30
N ASN A 39 1.28 -21.96 -3.18
CA ASN A 39 2.12 -23.17 -3.18
C ASN A 39 1.26 -24.44 -3.12
N ASP A 40 1.91 -25.61 -3.14
CA ASP A 40 1.23 -26.92 -3.07
C ASP A 40 0.38 -27.12 -1.80
N ASP A 41 0.70 -26.38 -0.72
CA ASP A 41 -0.05 -26.39 0.55
C ASP A 41 -1.23 -25.39 0.55
N GLY A 42 -1.39 -24.59 -0.51
CA GLY A 42 -2.44 -23.58 -0.65
C GLY A 42 -2.11 -22.23 0.01
N ASP A 43 -0.86 -22.02 0.45
CA ASP A 43 -0.40 -20.77 1.05
C ASP A 43 -0.03 -19.74 -0.02
N PHE A 44 -0.37 -18.47 0.24
CA PHE A 44 -0.04 -17.35 -0.65
C PHE A 44 1.47 -17.09 -0.68
N THR A 45 2.05 -17.18 -1.87
CA THR A 45 3.50 -17.01 -2.12
C THR A 45 3.89 -15.59 -2.53
N GLY A 46 2.92 -14.77 -2.92
CA GLY A 46 3.15 -13.40 -3.39
C GLY A 46 2.96 -13.21 -4.90
N PHE A 47 3.03 -11.97 -5.36
CA PHE A 47 3.03 -11.60 -6.77
C PHE A 47 4.44 -11.24 -7.26
N ASP A 48 4.72 -11.53 -8.53
CA ASP A 48 5.92 -11.06 -9.21
C ASP A 48 5.80 -9.56 -9.57
N VAL A 49 4.59 -9.10 -9.89
CA VAL A 49 4.32 -7.68 -10.20
C VAL A 49 2.99 -7.24 -9.56
N VAL A 50 2.95 -6.00 -9.05
CA VAL A 50 1.72 -5.32 -8.60
C VAL A 50 1.61 -3.98 -9.32
N ILE A 51 0.54 -3.76 -10.08
CA ILE A 51 0.31 -2.49 -10.80
C ILE A 51 -0.97 -1.87 -10.26
N GLY A 52 -1.07 -0.54 -10.25
CA GLY A 52 -2.31 0.10 -9.87
C GLY A 52 -2.29 1.62 -9.81
N ASN A 53 -3.48 2.19 -9.69
CA ASN A 53 -3.73 3.59 -9.39
C ASN A 53 -4.48 3.66 -8.04
N PRO A 54 -3.77 3.57 -6.91
CA PRO A 54 -4.41 3.50 -5.61
C PRO A 54 -5.24 4.75 -5.30
N PRO A 55 -6.30 4.65 -4.49
CA PRO A 55 -7.20 5.76 -4.21
C PRO A 55 -6.53 6.90 -3.43
N TYR A 56 -6.82 8.15 -3.82
CA TYR A 56 -6.26 9.36 -3.21
C TYR A 56 -7.16 9.95 -2.12
N VAL A 57 -7.58 9.12 -1.17
CA VAL A 57 -8.52 9.53 -0.11
C VAL A 57 -7.76 9.94 1.15
N PHE A 58 -7.94 11.20 1.57
CA PHE A 58 -7.28 11.77 2.73
C PHE A 58 -8.11 11.61 4.02
N GLY A 59 -7.49 11.06 5.06
CA GLY A 59 -8.09 10.83 6.37
C GLY A 59 -8.31 12.09 7.21
N GLY A 60 -7.96 13.29 6.72
CA GLY A 60 -8.37 14.55 7.36
C GLY A 60 -9.84 14.91 7.11
N ASN A 61 -10.47 14.31 6.09
CA ASN A 61 -11.84 14.60 5.67
C ASN A 61 -12.80 13.45 6.05
N GLU A 62 -14.08 13.57 5.69
CA GLU A 62 -15.11 12.54 5.88
C GLU A 62 -14.89 11.25 5.07
N GLY A 63 -13.88 11.21 4.18
CA GLY A 63 -13.60 10.08 3.30
C GLY A 63 -13.03 8.82 3.99
N ILE A 64 -12.61 8.90 5.26
CA ILE A 64 -12.21 7.72 6.04
C ILE A 64 -12.92 7.76 7.40
N LEU A 65 -13.58 6.67 7.77
CA LEU A 65 -14.29 6.55 9.04
C LEU A 65 -13.32 6.50 10.22
N LYS A 66 -13.78 6.93 11.40
CA LYS A 66 -12.95 6.92 12.62
C LYS A 66 -12.48 5.52 13.01
N SER A 67 -13.34 4.52 12.84
CA SER A 67 -13.01 3.11 13.09
C SER A 67 -11.92 2.59 12.16
N GLU A 68 -11.98 2.95 10.87
CA GLU A 68 -10.98 2.57 9.87
C GLU A 68 -9.63 3.21 10.18
N LYS A 69 -9.61 4.48 10.60
CA LYS A 69 -8.37 5.15 11.03
C LYS A 69 -7.67 4.43 12.18
N ILE A 70 -8.44 3.89 13.13
CA ILE A 70 -7.89 3.11 14.26
C ILE A 70 -7.28 1.82 13.73
N LEU A 71 -8.00 1.10 12.87
CA LEU A 71 -7.52 -0.13 12.25
C LEU A 71 -6.23 0.12 11.46
N PHE A 72 -6.23 1.12 10.57
CA PHE A 72 -5.06 1.45 9.75
C PHE A 72 -3.83 1.81 10.58
N LYS A 73 -4.01 2.51 11.71
CA LYS A 73 -2.91 2.83 12.64
C LYS A 73 -2.33 1.61 13.35
N GLN A 74 -3.15 0.59 13.58
CA GLN A 74 -2.73 -0.66 14.20
C GLN A 74 -2.10 -1.62 13.17
N SER A 75 -2.59 -1.57 11.93
CA SER A 75 -2.21 -2.50 10.86
C SER A 75 -1.13 -1.96 9.91
N PHE A 76 -0.79 -0.66 9.92
CA PHE A 76 0.20 -0.13 8.96
C PHE A 76 1.15 0.84 9.65
N LYS A 77 2.46 0.69 9.40
CA LYS A 77 3.46 1.65 9.87
C LYS A 77 3.22 3.02 9.25
N SER A 78 2.83 3.04 7.97
CA SER A 78 2.41 4.23 7.22
C SER A 78 1.12 4.87 7.74
N GLY A 79 0.38 4.21 8.63
CA GLY A 79 -0.84 4.72 9.26
C GLY A 79 -0.60 5.70 10.42
N SER A 80 0.62 5.80 10.95
CA SER A 80 0.96 6.55 12.18
C SER A 80 0.69 8.07 12.12
N GLY A 81 0.63 8.65 10.91
CA GLY A 81 0.39 10.09 10.67
C GLY A 81 -1.02 10.45 10.17
N LYS A 82 -1.09 11.53 9.37
CA LYS A 82 -2.29 11.85 8.59
C LYS A 82 -2.38 10.85 7.43
N ILE A 83 -3.33 9.93 7.52
CA ILE A 83 -3.51 8.83 6.57
C ILE A 83 -3.93 9.38 5.21
N ASN A 84 -3.29 8.90 4.15
CA ASN A 84 -3.84 8.92 2.80
C ASN A 84 -3.85 7.47 2.30
N LEU A 85 -4.94 7.00 1.67
CA LEU A 85 -5.05 5.58 1.34
C LEU A 85 -3.90 5.10 0.46
N PHE A 86 -3.45 5.89 -0.53
CA PHE A 86 -2.34 5.47 -1.40
C PHE A 86 -1.05 5.10 -0.63
N THR A 87 -0.79 5.69 0.54
CA THR A 87 0.40 5.34 1.35
C THR A 87 0.28 3.97 2.00
N LEU A 88 -0.95 3.57 2.35
CA LEU A 88 -1.25 2.22 2.84
C LEU A 88 -1.12 1.20 1.71
N PHE A 89 -1.53 1.56 0.49
CA PHE A 89 -1.39 0.71 -0.69
C PHE A 89 0.08 0.43 -1.03
N ILE A 90 0.99 1.40 -0.87
CA ILE A 90 2.44 1.18 -1.03
C ILE A 90 2.95 0.12 -0.05
N GLU A 91 2.57 0.23 1.23
CA GLU A 91 2.95 -0.75 2.26
C GLU A 91 2.29 -2.12 1.99
N GLN A 92 1.04 -2.13 1.53
CA GLN A 92 0.35 -3.36 1.15
C GLN A 92 1.05 -4.04 -0.04
N ALA A 93 1.44 -3.31 -1.08
CA ALA A 93 2.19 -3.87 -2.21
C ALA A 93 3.48 -4.55 -1.75
N PHE A 94 4.20 -3.94 -0.79
CA PHE A 94 5.37 -4.56 -0.21
C PHE A 94 5.07 -5.93 0.42
N TYR A 95 3.94 -6.10 1.11
CA TYR A 95 3.55 -7.40 1.66
C TYR A 95 3.08 -8.39 0.60
N LEU A 96 2.46 -7.91 -0.48
CA LEU A 96 1.96 -8.73 -1.58
C LEU A 96 3.06 -9.26 -2.50
N LEU A 97 4.19 -8.56 -2.61
CA LEU A 97 5.25 -8.95 -3.53
C LEU A 97 6.12 -10.11 -3.02
N LYS A 98 6.54 -10.97 -3.94
CA LYS A 98 7.67 -11.90 -3.76
C LYS A 98 8.97 -11.12 -3.57
N HIS A 99 10.00 -11.77 -3.04
CA HIS A 99 11.37 -11.21 -3.11
C HIS A 99 11.75 -10.96 -4.58
N LYS A 100 12.32 -9.79 -4.88
CA LYS A 100 12.56 -9.28 -6.27
C LYS A 100 11.30 -8.99 -7.10
N GLY A 101 10.11 -9.12 -6.52
CA GLY A 101 8.87 -8.66 -7.15
C GLY A 101 8.85 -7.13 -7.27
N LYS A 102 8.13 -6.60 -8.25
CA LYS A 102 8.08 -5.15 -8.54
C LYS A 102 6.69 -4.59 -8.37
N PHE A 103 6.56 -3.34 -7.93
CA PHE A 103 5.31 -2.61 -8.10
C PHE A 103 5.49 -1.39 -9.00
N SER A 104 4.39 -0.99 -9.64
CA SER A 104 4.27 0.26 -10.38
C SER A 104 2.97 0.96 -10.01
N PHE A 105 3.05 2.11 -9.33
CA PHE A 105 1.88 2.90 -8.99
C PHE A 105 1.90 4.30 -9.60
N ILE A 106 0.72 4.73 -10.02
CA ILE A 106 0.43 6.15 -10.26
C ILE A 106 -0.03 6.71 -8.91
N ILE A 107 0.73 7.66 -8.34
CA ILE A 107 0.42 8.29 -7.03
C ILE A 107 0.61 9.81 -7.09
N PRO A 108 0.05 10.60 -6.16
CA PRO A 108 0.26 12.04 -6.16
C PRO A 108 1.73 12.38 -5.87
N ASN A 109 2.29 13.37 -6.56
CA ASN A 109 3.69 13.77 -6.34
C ASN A 109 3.96 14.34 -4.94
N THR A 110 2.89 14.65 -4.19
CA THR A 110 2.95 15.01 -2.77
C THR A 110 3.66 13.94 -1.94
N PHE A 111 3.66 12.68 -2.41
CA PHE A 111 4.42 11.58 -1.83
C PHE A 111 5.89 11.93 -1.59
N LEU A 112 6.51 12.68 -2.50
CA LEU A 112 7.94 13.01 -2.44
C LEU A 112 8.28 14.04 -1.36
N ARG A 113 7.33 14.90 -0.96
CA ARG A 113 7.62 16.09 -0.13
C ARG A 113 6.86 16.16 1.19
N VAL A 114 5.68 15.55 1.29
CA VAL A 114 4.84 15.70 2.48
C VAL A 114 5.43 14.92 3.65
N THR A 115 5.60 15.59 4.79
CA THR A 115 6.26 15.03 6.00
C THR A 115 5.50 13.85 6.59
N SER A 116 4.17 13.83 6.53
CA SER A 116 3.37 12.73 7.09
C SER A 116 3.56 11.39 6.37
N TYR A 117 4.17 11.37 5.19
CA TYR A 117 4.43 10.15 4.41
C TYR A 117 5.84 9.57 4.64
N HIS A 118 6.55 10.05 5.67
CA HIS A 118 7.92 9.61 5.95
C HIS A 118 8.04 8.11 6.20
N GLU A 119 7.10 7.48 6.92
CA GLU A 119 7.15 6.02 7.18
C GLU A 119 7.05 5.19 5.89
N SER A 120 6.19 5.58 4.94
CA SER A 120 6.12 4.92 3.64
C SER A 120 7.40 5.12 2.82
N ARG A 121 7.99 6.32 2.83
CA ARG A 121 9.28 6.56 2.16
C ARG A 121 10.42 5.79 2.82
N LYS A 122 10.39 5.67 4.15
CA LYS A 122 11.36 4.89 4.92
C LYS A 122 11.27 3.40 4.56
N LEU A 123 10.06 2.84 4.50
CA LEU A 123 9.83 1.47 4.03
C LEU A 123 10.44 1.24 2.64
N LEU A 124 10.18 2.15 1.69
CA LEU A 124 10.75 2.07 0.35
C LEU A 124 12.28 2.08 0.39
N ILE A 125 12.89 3.05 1.07
CA ILE A 125 14.35 3.21 1.09
C ILE A 125 15.05 2.05 1.80
N GLU A 126 14.45 1.50 2.86
CA GLU A 126 15.07 0.42 3.65
C GLU A 126 14.93 -0.95 3.00
N TYR A 127 13.83 -1.23 2.29
CA TYR A 127 13.49 -2.58 1.83
C TYR A 127 13.28 -2.71 0.33
N GLN A 128 13.31 -1.61 -0.42
CA GLN A 128 12.98 -1.61 -1.83
C GLN A 128 13.99 -0.80 -2.66
N THR A 129 14.30 -1.31 -3.85
CA THR A 129 15.14 -0.62 -4.83
C THR A 129 14.21 0.20 -5.73
N ILE A 130 14.30 1.52 -5.65
CA ILE A 130 13.50 2.41 -6.51
C ILE A 130 14.19 2.49 -7.87
N HIS A 131 13.53 1.94 -8.90
CA HIS A 131 14.04 1.93 -10.26
C HIS A 131 13.73 3.23 -10.99
N THR A 132 12.50 3.75 -10.84
CA THR A 132 12.04 4.90 -11.61
C THR A 132 11.05 5.73 -10.82
N ILE A 133 11.26 7.04 -10.85
CA ILE A 133 10.26 8.05 -10.51
C ILE A 133 10.06 8.91 -11.76
N TYR A 134 8.90 8.79 -12.38
CA TYR A 134 8.51 9.66 -13.49
C TYR A 134 7.56 10.72 -12.96
N ASP A 135 8.01 11.98 -12.88
CA ASP A 135 7.17 13.11 -12.46
C ASP A 135 6.55 13.79 -13.68
N PHE A 136 5.22 13.70 -13.73
CA PHE A 136 4.41 14.26 -14.80
C PHE A 136 4.41 15.80 -14.80
N GLY A 137 4.73 16.46 -13.67
CA GLY A 137 4.64 17.91 -13.54
C GLY A 137 3.20 18.44 -13.57
N ASP A 138 3.05 19.77 -13.61
CA ASP A 138 1.79 20.51 -13.36
C ASP A 138 0.73 20.46 -14.48
N SER A 139 0.81 19.59 -15.49
CA SER A 139 -0.09 19.70 -16.68
C SER A 139 -0.29 18.41 -17.49
N VAL A 140 -0.68 17.29 -16.88
CA VAL A 140 -0.90 16.03 -17.61
C VAL A 140 -2.36 15.65 -17.80
N PHE A 141 -3.27 16.24 -17.03
CA PHE A 141 -4.71 16.09 -17.24
C PHE A 141 -5.36 17.46 -17.08
N ASP A 142 -6.06 17.94 -18.12
CA ASP A 142 -6.70 19.27 -18.14
C ASP A 142 -7.72 19.47 -16.99
N ASP A 143 -8.24 18.38 -16.44
CA ASP A 143 -9.22 18.35 -15.34
C ASP A 143 -8.66 17.90 -13.98
N ALA A 144 -7.39 17.50 -13.86
CA ALA A 144 -6.84 17.02 -12.59
C ALA A 144 -6.03 18.10 -11.85
N ILE A 145 -6.52 18.48 -10.67
CA ILE A 145 -5.88 19.45 -9.77
C ILE A 145 -4.56 18.90 -9.18
N THR A 146 -4.32 17.58 -9.25
CA THR A 146 -3.17 16.95 -8.61
C THR A 146 -2.17 16.39 -9.61
N THR A 147 -0.94 16.90 -9.51
CA THR A 147 0.24 16.32 -10.12
C THR A 147 0.53 14.92 -9.59
N SER A 148 0.93 14.04 -10.50
CA SER A 148 1.11 12.61 -10.23
C SER A 148 2.52 12.18 -10.60
N ILE A 149 2.97 11.07 -10.04
CA ILE A 149 4.19 10.37 -10.43
C ILE A 149 3.87 8.92 -10.78
N VAL A 150 4.65 8.32 -11.69
CA VAL A 150 4.80 6.87 -11.74
C VAL A 150 5.97 6.47 -10.86
N LEU A 151 5.71 5.63 -9.87
CA LEU A 151 6.73 5.06 -8.98
C LEU A 151 6.89 3.58 -9.29
N ILE A 152 8.10 3.18 -9.72
CA ILE A 152 8.48 1.79 -9.95
C ILE A 152 9.56 1.39 -8.95
N ALA A 153 9.29 0.36 -8.15
CA ALA A 153 10.26 -0.16 -7.18
C ALA A 153 10.19 -1.69 -7.06
N GLU A 154 11.29 -2.29 -6.63
CA GLU A 154 11.47 -3.73 -6.47
C GLU A 154 11.68 -4.11 -5.00
N LYS A 155 11.06 -5.20 -4.54
CA LYS A 155 11.18 -5.73 -3.18
C LYS A 155 12.54 -6.42 -2.98
N GLN A 156 13.56 -5.59 -2.86
CA GLN A 156 14.90 -5.93 -2.41
C GLN A 156 15.58 -4.66 -1.87
N PRO A 157 16.38 -4.75 -0.80
CA PRO A 157 17.18 -3.62 -0.33
C PRO A 157 18.07 -3.06 -1.45
N PRO A 158 18.35 -1.75 -1.47
CA PRO A 158 19.21 -1.16 -2.50
C PRO A 158 20.65 -1.67 -2.38
N ASP A 159 21.16 -2.35 -3.41
CA ASP A 159 22.58 -2.73 -3.51
C ASP A 159 23.48 -1.53 -3.88
N ASN A 160 22.90 -0.53 -4.55
CA ASN A 160 23.51 0.75 -4.92
C ASN A 160 22.41 1.78 -5.17
N ASN A 161 22.58 3.03 -4.72
CA ASN A 161 21.59 4.12 -4.83
C ASN A 161 21.44 4.68 -6.26
N LYS A 162 21.23 3.83 -7.27
CA LYS A 162 20.96 4.27 -8.64
C LYS A 162 19.46 4.49 -8.82
N LEU A 163 19.04 5.75 -8.71
CA LEU A 163 17.67 6.18 -8.94
C LEU A 163 17.58 6.89 -10.30
N LEU A 164 16.68 6.43 -11.18
CA LEU A 164 16.32 7.18 -12.39
C LEU A 164 15.12 8.09 -12.08
N ILE A 165 15.34 9.40 -12.20
CA ILE A 165 14.27 10.41 -12.10
C ILE A 165 14.06 11.00 -13.49
N ILE A 166 12.83 10.96 -13.98
CA ILE A 166 12.43 11.54 -15.26
C ILE A 166 11.40 12.63 -14.97
N ASN A 167 11.70 13.87 -15.36
CA ASN A 167 10.81 15.01 -15.16
C ASN A 167 10.40 15.59 -16.51
N ASN A 168 9.09 15.80 -16.73
CA ASN A 168 8.60 16.40 -17.98
C ASN A 168 8.95 17.88 -18.17
N ASN A 169 9.35 18.59 -17.10
CA ASN A 169 9.64 20.02 -17.14
C ASN A 169 11.12 20.38 -17.27
N VAL A 170 12.03 19.43 -17.52
CA VAL A 170 13.47 19.76 -17.60
C VAL A 170 14.16 18.99 -18.73
N SER A 171 14.37 19.69 -19.85
CA SER A 171 15.52 19.46 -20.72
C SER A 171 16.79 19.84 -19.97
N THR A 172 17.35 18.93 -19.16
CA THR A 172 18.76 18.84 -18.70
C THR A 172 18.87 17.87 -17.53
N GLY A 173 19.86 16.97 -17.59
CA GLY A 173 20.16 16.04 -16.52
C GLY A 173 20.49 16.73 -15.20
N THR A 174 19.79 16.33 -14.15
CA THR A 174 20.15 16.67 -12.77
C THR A 174 20.60 15.38 -12.10
N LYS A 175 21.91 15.19 -12.00
CA LYS A 175 22.50 14.25 -11.04
C LYS A 175 22.23 14.82 -9.64
N PHE A 176 21.45 14.10 -8.83
CA PHE A 176 21.41 14.39 -7.41
C PHE A 176 22.78 14.09 -6.80
N GLN A 177 23.34 15.05 -6.08
CA GLN A 177 24.58 14.87 -5.32
C GLN A 177 24.28 14.14 -4.01
N ASP A 178 25.02 13.05 -3.80
CA ASP A 178 24.98 12.22 -2.61
C ASP A 178 25.62 12.92 -1.41
N SER A 179 24.94 12.89 -0.25
CA SER A 179 25.61 12.81 1.05
C SER A 179 24.64 12.33 2.14
N TRP A 180 24.42 11.02 2.25
CA TRP A 180 23.93 10.43 3.49
C TRP A 180 24.72 9.15 3.78
N SER A 181 25.42 9.17 4.92
CA SER A 181 26.07 7.99 5.49
C SER A 181 25.00 7.15 6.16
N THR A 182 24.84 5.89 5.77
CA THR A 182 24.03 4.94 6.54
C THR A 182 24.73 3.59 6.66
N SER A 183 24.89 3.16 7.92
CA SER A 183 25.10 1.76 8.29
C SER A 183 23.91 0.93 7.81
N PRO A 184 24.09 -0.38 7.53
CA PRO A 184 22.98 -1.26 7.18
C PRO A 184 21.90 -1.17 8.27
N PRO A 185 20.60 -1.02 7.89
CA PRO A 185 19.53 -0.97 8.85
C PRO A 185 19.54 -2.28 9.67
N PRO A 186 19.31 -2.20 10.99
CA PRO A 186 19.20 -3.40 11.81
C PRO A 186 18.11 -4.31 11.22
N GLN A 187 18.42 -5.60 11.09
CA GLN A 187 17.46 -6.61 10.65
C GLN A 187 16.33 -6.71 11.67
N GLN A 188 15.30 -5.88 11.52
CA GLN A 188 14.02 -6.10 12.19
C GLN A 188 13.25 -7.14 11.39
N SER A 189 12.86 -8.23 12.06
CA SER A 189 11.92 -9.20 11.51
C SER A 189 10.58 -8.50 11.27
N PHE A 190 10.21 -8.32 10.00
CA PHE A 190 8.84 -8.00 9.64
C PHE A 190 8.09 -9.33 9.71
N SER A 191 7.28 -9.51 10.76
CA SER A 191 6.19 -10.46 10.64
C SER A 191 5.31 -9.92 9.51
N PRO A 192 5.07 -10.66 8.42
CA PRO A 192 3.96 -10.31 7.55
C PRO A 192 2.76 -10.17 8.48
N LEU A 193 2.02 -9.07 8.39
CA LEU A 193 0.69 -9.10 8.96
C LEU A 193 0.03 -10.28 8.28
N PRO A 194 -0.29 -11.35 9.01
CA PRO A 194 -1.11 -12.34 8.41
C PRO A 194 -2.38 -11.54 8.14
N LEU A 195 -2.76 -11.41 6.86
CA LEU A 195 -4.12 -11.04 6.51
C LEU A 195 -4.97 -12.19 7.06
N THR A 196 -5.17 -12.16 8.37
CA THR A 196 -5.82 -13.24 9.08
C THR A 196 -7.28 -13.13 8.79
N ARG A 197 -7.97 -14.21 9.10
CA ARG A 197 -9.42 -14.31 9.19
C ARG A 197 -10.10 -13.27 10.12
N LYS A 198 -9.41 -12.20 10.56
CA LYS A 198 -9.94 -11.10 11.38
C LYS A 198 -9.80 -9.73 10.72
N ASP A 199 -9.05 -9.63 9.62
CA ASP A 199 -8.71 -8.35 8.96
C ASP A 199 -9.49 -8.12 7.66
N HIS A 200 -10.66 -8.75 7.52
CA HIS A 200 -11.46 -8.82 6.27
C HIS A 200 -11.92 -7.48 5.69
N LYS A 201 -12.02 -6.43 6.52
CA LYS A 201 -12.33 -5.09 6.02
C LYS A 201 -11.19 -4.47 5.21
N LEU A 202 -9.95 -4.86 5.48
CA LEU A 202 -8.80 -4.42 4.69
C LEU A 202 -8.85 -5.06 3.30
N ILE A 203 -9.20 -6.34 3.21
CA ILE A 203 -9.28 -7.09 1.94
C ILE A 203 -10.24 -6.43 0.94
N GLY A 204 -11.40 -5.92 1.40
CA GLY A 204 -12.34 -5.20 0.53
C GLY A 204 -11.91 -3.80 0.11
N LEU A 205 -10.93 -3.19 0.79
CA LEU A 205 -10.44 -1.84 0.52
C LEU A 205 -9.34 -1.80 -0.54
N PHE A 206 -8.67 -2.93 -0.82
CA PHE A 206 -7.53 -3.03 -1.72
C PHE A 206 -7.90 -3.81 -2.99
N GLN A 207 -8.80 -3.26 -3.83
CA GLN A 207 -8.91 -3.72 -5.21
C GLN A 207 -7.73 -3.17 -6.00
N PHE A 208 -6.76 -4.03 -6.29
CA PHE A 208 -5.74 -3.78 -7.30
C PHE A 208 -6.24 -4.33 -8.65
N GLU A 209 -6.06 -3.56 -9.72
CA GLU A 209 -6.18 -4.12 -11.07
C GLU A 209 -4.88 -4.87 -11.36
N PHE A 210 -4.90 -6.19 -11.22
CA PHE A 210 -3.79 -7.05 -11.60
C PHE A 210 -3.86 -7.29 -13.11
N VAL A 211 -2.72 -7.13 -13.80
CA VAL A 211 -2.54 -7.47 -15.23
C VAL A 211 -1.68 -8.72 -15.33
#